data_AF-A0A292SPQ1-F1
#
_entry.id   AF-A0A292SPQ1-F1
#
_cell.length_a   1.000
_cell.length_b   1.000
_cell.length_c   1.000
_cell.angle_alpha   90.00
_cell.angle_beta   90.00
_cell.angle_gamma   90.00
#
_symmetry.space_group_name_H-M   'P 1'
#
loop_
_entity.id
_entity.type
_entity.pdbx_description
1 polymer ?
#
loop_
_entity_poly.entity_id
_entity_poly.type
_entity_poly.pdbx_seq_one_letter_code
_entity_poly.pdbx_strand_id
1 'polypeptide(L)'
;MTISPIDSTPFSLSSPNWFIYQLAISLVAFALIMIICKKINKNIYFPLSIFLTFAVIAILISKDNFAASYGFTRVLIRTLISLFYIYIGYLYKISLEKKIKYNMQTFSIVLAIHIIVFILSNTNVNLGLIFAQIHHNISPFIIPFTSIYFILFVSKLIAPLIKEGSLADKIGRNTLHIMANHKFVIFLIQLVIFYIDGKPFSQLPHELTNLYYKLYKYKFLYTFLSIVICTYIGEALHTTGQYIKSRFNKKSTVKLFAQSDDVQALPLK
;
A
#
# COMPACT_ATOMS: atom_id res chain seq x y z
N MET A 1 0.59 -27.38 -11.22
CA MET A 1 -0.45 -26.46 -10.73
C MET A 1 -0.61 -26.71 -9.24
N THR A 2 0.10 -25.96 -8.40
CA THR A 2 0.01 -26.08 -6.94
C THR A 2 -1.17 -25.24 -6.45
N ILE A 3 -1.98 -25.84 -5.58
CA ILE A 3 -2.99 -25.15 -4.78
C ILE A 3 -2.25 -24.19 -3.85
N SER A 4 -1.91 -23.00 -4.34
CA SER A 4 -1.59 -21.86 -3.48
C SER A 4 -1.90 -20.55 -4.22
N PRO A 5 -3.20 -20.22 -4.42
CA PRO A 5 -3.62 -18.84 -4.72
C PRO A 5 -3.21 -17.83 -3.62
N ILE A 6 -2.61 -18.34 -2.55
CA ILE A 6 -2.09 -17.62 -1.38
C ILE A 6 -0.57 -17.35 -1.49
N ASP A 7 0.20 -18.19 -2.21
CA ASP A 7 1.63 -17.97 -2.46
C ASP A 7 1.94 -17.36 -3.81
N SER A 8 1.17 -17.70 -4.84
CA SER A 8 1.35 -17.13 -6.16
C SER A 8 0.38 -15.98 -6.31
N THR A 9 0.93 -14.80 -6.59
CA THR A 9 0.17 -13.69 -7.13
C THR A 9 -0.58 -14.23 -8.35
N PRO A 10 -1.92 -14.38 -8.32
CA PRO A 10 -2.65 -15.14 -9.33
C PRO A 10 -2.47 -14.57 -10.75
N PHE A 11 -2.03 -13.31 -10.84
CA PHE A 11 -1.36 -12.78 -12.01
C PHE A 11 0.01 -12.22 -11.61
N SER A 12 1.09 -12.71 -12.22
CA SER A 12 2.45 -12.17 -12.07
C SER A 12 2.49 -10.64 -12.24
N LEU A 13 1.65 -10.13 -13.15
CA LEU A 13 1.50 -8.71 -13.47
C LEU A 13 0.75 -7.91 -12.39
N SER A 14 -0.16 -8.54 -11.63
CA SER A 14 -0.86 -7.93 -10.49
C SER A 14 -0.17 -8.21 -9.15
N SER A 15 1.02 -8.80 -9.18
CA SER A 15 1.86 -9.05 -8.01
C SER A 15 1.99 -7.86 -7.05
N PRO A 16 2.09 -6.59 -7.51
CA PRO A 16 2.15 -5.46 -6.60
C PRO A 16 0.92 -5.30 -5.71
N ASN A 17 -0.24 -5.82 -6.11
CA ASN A 17 -1.49 -5.72 -5.34
C ASN A 17 -1.51 -6.58 -4.07
N TRP A 18 -0.45 -7.37 -3.80
CA TRP A 18 -0.35 -8.23 -2.61
C TRP A 18 -0.65 -7.49 -1.30
N PHE A 19 -0.22 -6.22 -1.18
CA PHE A 19 -0.42 -5.44 0.04
C PHE A 19 -1.89 -5.03 0.23
N ILE A 20 -2.67 -4.84 -0.84
CA ILE A 20 -4.10 -4.49 -0.76
C ILE A 20 -4.88 -5.66 -0.18
N TYR A 21 -4.66 -6.86 -0.72
CA TYR A 21 -5.28 -8.08 -0.21
C TYR A 21 -4.87 -8.35 1.25
N GLN A 22 -3.58 -8.20 1.56
CA GLN A 22 -3.07 -8.37 2.92
C GLN A 22 -3.65 -7.33 3.89
N LEU A 23 -3.79 -6.07 3.46
CA LEU A 23 -4.38 -5.00 4.26
C LEU A 23 -5.86 -5.30 4.55
N ALA A 24 -6.62 -5.75 3.55
CA ALA A 24 -8.02 -6.12 3.73
C ALA A 24 -8.19 -7.25 4.76
N ILE A 25 -7.41 -8.33 4.63
CA ILE A 25 -7.41 -9.45 5.60
C ILE A 25 -7.07 -8.95 7.00
N SER A 26 -6.04 -8.10 7.11
CA SER A 26 -5.58 -7.57 8.40
C SER A 26 -6.60 -6.64 9.03
N LEU A 27 -7.33 -5.83 8.25
CA LEU A 27 -8.38 -4.93 8.75
C LEU A 27 -9.61 -5.71 9.23
N VAL A 28 -10.01 -6.76 8.53
CA VAL A 28 -11.10 -7.66 8.97
C VAL A 28 -10.71 -8.34 10.30
N ALA A 29 -9.52 -8.94 10.36
CA ALA A 29 -9.01 -9.56 11.59
C ALA A 29 -8.90 -8.55 12.74
N PHE A 30 -8.40 -7.35 12.45
CA PHE A 30 -8.31 -6.26 13.42
C PHE A 30 -9.67 -5.88 13.99
N ALA A 31 -10.68 -5.69 13.13
CA ALA A 31 -12.02 -5.33 13.55
C ALA A 31 -12.64 -6.39 14.47
N LEU A 32 -12.51 -7.68 14.11
CA LEU A 32 -13.01 -8.79 14.92
C LEU A 32 -12.36 -8.84 16.30
N ILE A 33 -11.04 -8.75 16.37
CA ILE A 33 -10.29 -8.77 17.64
C ILE A 33 -10.63 -7.54 18.48
N MET A 34 -10.75 -6.36 17.86
CA MET A 34 -11.11 -5.12 18.55
C MET A 34 -12.51 -5.17 19.17
N ILE A 35 -13.48 -5.82 18.51
CA ILE A 35 -14.82 -6.03 19.07
C ILE A 35 -14.74 -6.87 20.35
N ILE A 36 -13.93 -7.94 20.34
CA ILE A 36 -13.73 -8.81 21.51
C ILE A 36 -13.01 -8.04 22.63
N CYS A 37 -11.92 -7.34 22.31
CA CYS A 37 -11.14 -6.60 23.30
C CYS A 37 -11.97 -5.52 24.00
N LYS A 38 -12.80 -4.79 23.25
CA LYS A 38 -13.70 -3.75 23.81
C LYS A 38 -14.76 -4.33 24.75
N LYS A 39 -15.18 -5.59 24.56
CA LYS A 39 -16.11 -6.28 25.48
C LYS A 39 -15.43 -6.66 26.80
N ILE A 40 -14.16 -7.05 26.75
CA ILE A 40 -13.39 -7.48 27.93
C ILE A 40 -12.95 -6.27 28.75
N ASN A 41 -12.34 -5.28 28.11
CA ASN A 41 -11.78 -4.12 28.79
C ASN A 41 -11.95 -2.84 27.95
N LYS A 42 -12.43 -1.78 28.58
CA LYS A 42 -12.63 -0.46 27.95
C LYS A 42 -11.33 0.37 27.86
N ASN A 43 -10.25 -0.06 28.51
CA ASN A 43 -8.97 0.65 28.48
C ASN A 43 -8.36 0.65 27.05
N ILE A 44 -7.99 1.84 26.57
CA ILE A 44 -7.37 2.05 25.26
C ILE A 44 -5.97 1.43 25.15
N TYR A 45 -5.30 1.05 26.24
CA TYR A 45 -3.99 0.39 26.19
C TYR A 45 -4.08 -1.14 26.26
N PHE A 46 -5.25 -1.70 26.59
CA PHE A 46 -5.40 -3.15 26.72
C PHE A 46 -5.18 -3.89 25.39
N PRO A 47 -5.78 -3.48 24.25
CA PRO A 47 -5.51 -4.13 22.97
C PRO A 47 -4.05 -3.99 22.52
N LEU A 48 -3.32 -2.96 22.99
CA LEU A 48 -1.90 -2.81 22.67
C LEU A 48 -1.08 -4.02 23.13
N SER A 49 -1.33 -4.48 24.37
CA SER A 49 -0.62 -5.62 24.94
C SER A 49 -0.86 -6.89 24.13
N ILE A 50 -2.08 -7.10 23.65
CA ILE A 50 -2.43 -8.28 22.84
C ILE A 50 -1.73 -8.23 21.48
N PHE A 51 -1.83 -7.10 20.78
CA PHE A 51 -1.22 -6.96 19.45
C PHE A 51 0.30 -6.96 19.51
N LEU A 52 0.90 -6.45 20.59
CA LEU A 52 2.34 -6.54 20.81
C LEU A 52 2.77 -8.01 20.96
N THR A 53 2.06 -8.81 21.75
CA THR A 53 2.32 -10.26 21.88
C THR A 53 2.21 -10.96 20.53
N PHE A 54 1.20 -10.64 19.73
CA PHE A 54 1.07 -11.20 18.37
C PHE A 54 2.23 -10.80 17.45
N ALA A 55 2.71 -9.57 17.53
CA ALA A 55 3.88 -9.14 16.77
C ALA A 55 5.16 -9.88 17.18
N VAL A 56 5.37 -10.09 18.49
CA VAL A 56 6.51 -10.90 18.98
C VAL A 56 6.40 -12.34 18.48
N ILE A 57 5.22 -12.96 18.57
CA ILE A 57 4.97 -14.30 18.03
C ILE A 57 5.24 -14.35 16.52
N ALA A 58 4.84 -13.33 15.76
CA ALA A 58 5.08 -13.25 14.32
C ALA A 58 6.58 -13.24 13.97
N ILE A 59 7.39 -12.54 14.78
CA ILE A 59 8.85 -12.52 14.63
C ILE A 59 9.43 -13.89 14.94
N LEU A 60 9.04 -14.51 16.07
CA LEU A 60 9.56 -15.82 16.48
C LEU A 60 9.21 -16.94 15.49
N ILE A 61 8.03 -16.88 14.86
CA ILE A 61 7.61 -17.86 13.84
C ILE A 61 8.26 -17.57 12.48
N SER A 62 8.74 -16.34 12.24
CA SER A 62 9.47 -16.01 11.02
C SER A 62 10.79 -16.79 10.95
N LYS A 63 11.19 -17.22 9.76
CA LYS A 63 12.40 -18.03 9.62
C LYS A 63 13.65 -17.24 10.02
N ASP A 64 14.55 -17.92 10.71
CA ASP A 64 15.88 -17.41 11.02
C ASP A 64 16.65 -17.04 9.73
N ASN A 65 17.57 -16.09 9.84
CA ASN A 65 18.40 -15.58 8.74
C ASN A 65 17.63 -14.92 7.58
N PHE A 66 16.48 -14.29 7.86
CA PHE A 66 15.73 -13.53 6.85
C PHE A 66 15.26 -14.40 5.66
N ALA A 67 15.04 -15.69 5.89
CA ALA A 67 14.54 -16.60 4.85
C ALA A 67 13.04 -16.38 4.59
N ALA A 68 12.60 -16.60 3.35
CA ALA A 68 11.20 -16.45 2.99
C ALA A 68 10.33 -17.56 3.62
N SER A 69 9.22 -17.15 4.24
CA SER A 69 8.15 -18.06 4.63
C SER A 69 7.23 -18.32 3.43
N TYR A 70 6.55 -19.45 3.41
CA TYR A 70 5.65 -19.85 2.32
C TYR A 70 4.29 -20.28 2.87
N GLY A 71 3.30 -20.33 2.00
CA GLY A 71 1.95 -20.80 2.26
C GLY A 71 1.19 -19.95 3.27
N PHE A 72 0.40 -20.66 4.06
CA PHE A 72 -0.41 -20.09 5.13
C PHE A 72 0.45 -19.35 6.17
N THR A 73 1.63 -19.88 6.52
CA THR A 73 2.53 -19.27 7.51
C THR A 73 2.93 -17.85 7.12
N ARG A 74 3.16 -17.59 5.82
CA ARG A 74 3.45 -16.25 5.31
C ARG A 74 2.28 -15.29 5.58
N VAL A 75 1.06 -15.69 5.26
CA VAL A 75 -0.15 -14.86 5.50
C VAL A 75 -0.35 -14.61 6.99
N LEU A 76 -0.14 -15.64 7.81
CA LEU A 76 -0.28 -15.57 9.25
C LEU A 76 0.70 -14.56 9.86
N ILE A 77 2.00 -14.68 9.56
CA ILE A 77 3.04 -13.75 10.04
C ILE A 77 2.70 -12.32 9.64
N ARG A 78 2.35 -12.10 8.35
CA ARG A 78 2.00 -10.76 7.84
C ARG A 78 0.78 -10.19 8.55
N THR A 79 -0.23 -11.01 8.82
CA THR A 79 -1.44 -10.56 9.52
C THR A 79 -1.12 -10.17 10.95
N LEU A 80 -0.44 -11.05 11.71
CA LEU A 80 -0.11 -10.82 13.12
C LEU A 80 0.74 -9.56 13.32
N ILE A 81 1.79 -9.36 12.52
CA ILE A 81 2.61 -8.14 12.61
C ILE A 81 1.84 -6.89 12.14
N SER A 82 0.96 -7.02 11.14
CA SER A 82 0.15 -5.89 10.65
C SER A 82 -0.87 -5.42 11.68
N LEU A 83 -1.44 -6.31 12.49
CA LEU A 83 -2.37 -5.94 13.57
C LEU A 83 -1.72 -4.95 14.55
N PHE A 84 -0.46 -5.19 14.92
CA PHE A 84 0.32 -4.27 15.74
C PHE A 84 0.49 -2.91 15.07
N TYR A 85 0.93 -2.87 13.82
CA TYR A 85 1.13 -1.59 13.11
C TYR A 85 -0.17 -0.81 12.93
N ILE A 86 -1.27 -1.49 12.57
CA ILE A 86 -2.60 -0.87 12.44
C ILE A 86 -3.02 -0.26 13.78
N TYR A 87 -2.82 -0.98 14.88
CA TYR A 87 -3.21 -0.49 16.20
C TYR A 87 -2.38 0.70 16.68
N ILE A 88 -1.06 0.66 16.49
CA ILE A 88 -0.21 1.82 16.78
C ILE A 88 -0.61 3.02 15.91
N GLY A 89 -0.95 2.81 14.63
CA GLY A 89 -1.46 3.87 13.77
C GLY A 89 -2.78 4.47 14.27
N TYR A 90 -3.69 3.62 14.77
CA TYR A 90 -4.93 4.06 15.42
C TYR A 90 -4.66 4.88 16.69
N LEU A 91 -3.76 4.40 17.57
CA LEU A 91 -3.34 5.13 18.78
C LEU A 91 -2.66 6.46 18.44
N TYR A 92 -1.84 6.48 17.39
CA TYR A 92 -1.17 7.67 16.92
C TYR A 92 -2.19 8.77 16.58
N LYS A 93 -3.21 8.44 15.78
CA LYS A 93 -4.25 9.37 15.36
C LYS A 93 -5.07 9.95 16.53
N ILE A 94 -5.30 9.15 17.57
CA ILE A 94 -6.10 9.58 18.73
C ILE A 94 -5.27 10.43 19.70
N SER A 95 -4.05 10.00 20.00
CA SER A 95 -3.30 10.48 21.19
C SER A 95 -1.99 11.19 20.87
N LEU A 96 -1.32 10.87 19.76
CA LEU A 96 0.07 11.28 19.50
C LEU A 96 0.20 12.32 18.38
N GLU A 97 -0.71 12.34 17.41
CA GLU A 97 -0.64 13.22 16.23
C GLU A 97 -0.54 14.70 16.65
N LYS A 98 -1.30 15.11 17.66
CA LYS A 98 -1.27 16.50 18.19
C LYS A 98 0.00 16.84 18.97
N LYS A 99 0.73 15.83 19.47
CA LYS A 99 1.91 16.01 20.33
C LYS A 99 3.20 16.07 19.53
N ILE A 100 3.25 15.38 18.39
CA ILE A 100 4.46 15.25 17.58
C ILE A 100 4.61 16.48 16.68
N LYS A 101 5.68 17.25 16.93
CA LYS A 101 6.06 18.41 16.11
C LYS A 101 7.00 17.98 14.98
N TYR A 102 6.85 18.63 13.82
CA TYR A 102 7.70 18.42 12.65
C TYR A 102 8.72 19.55 12.55
N ASN A 103 9.73 19.52 13.43
CA ASN A 103 10.80 20.51 13.48
C ASN A 103 12.18 19.84 13.34
N MET A 104 13.23 20.63 13.11
CA MET A 104 14.60 20.10 12.95
C MET A 104 15.13 19.39 14.20
N GLN A 105 14.68 19.81 15.39
CA GLN A 105 15.09 19.19 16.65
C GLN A 105 14.54 17.77 16.80
N THR A 106 13.23 17.58 16.63
CA THR A 106 12.59 16.25 16.66
C THR A 106 13.11 15.37 15.54
N PHE A 107 13.37 15.93 14.36
CA PHE A 107 14.03 15.21 13.27
C PHE A 107 15.41 14.67 13.68
N SER A 108 16.25 15.51 14.29
CA SER A 108 17.58 15.10 14.75
C SER A 108 17.52 13.98 15.79
N ILE A 109 16.56 14.06 16.72
CA ILE A 109 16.32 13.01 17.72
C ILE A 109 15.88 11.71 17.05
N VAL A 110 14.92 11.76 16.13
CA VAL A 110 14.43 10.58 15.40
C VAL A 110 15.55 9.95 14.57
N LEU A 111 16.39 10.76 13.93
CA LEU A 111 17.55 10.30 13.18
C LEU A 111 18.57 9.61 14.10
N ALA A 112 18.86 10.19 15.26
CA ALA A 112 19.75 9.58 16.25
C ALA A 112 19.22 8.22 16.73
N ILE A 113 17.92 8.11 17.03
CA ILE A 113 17.27 6.85 17.39
C ILE A 113 17.42 5.83 16.25
N HIS A 114 17.19 6.25 15.00
CA HIS A 114 17.32 5.37 13.84
C HIS A 114 18.74 4.81 13.70
N ILE A 115 19.76 5.67 13.85
CA ILE A 115 21.19 5.28 13.80
C ILE A 115 21.54 4.34 14.96
N ILE A 116 21.08 4.63 16.18
CA ILE A 116 21.34 3.77 17.35
C ILE A 116 20.76 2.37 17.12
N VAL A 117 19.51 2.28 16.65
CA VAL A 117 18.88 0.98 16.35
C VAL A 117 19.60 0.26 15.22
N PHE A 118 20.09 0.99 14.22
CA PHE A 118 20.88 0.42 13.13
C PHE A 118 22.18 -0.22 13.63
N ILE A 119 22.90 0.45 14.53
CA ILE A 119 24.12 -0.08 15.16
C ILE A 119 23.79 -1.28 16.05
N LEU A 120 22.81 -1.15 16.95
CA LEU A 120 22.41 -2.23 17.88
C LEU A 120 21.91 -3.49 17.16
N SER A 121 21.31 -3.32 15.98
CA SER A 121 20.79 -4.42 15.18
C SER A 121 21.86 -5.06 14.29
N ASN A 122 23.13 -4.71 14.42
CA ASN A 122 24.23 -5.17 13.55
C ASN A 122 23.88 -5.04 12.07
N THR A 123 23.28 -3.91 11.67
CA THR A 123 22.82 -3.62 10.30
C THR A 123 21.65 -4.49 9.77
N ASN A 124 21.14 -5.43 10.57
CA ASN A 124 19.99 -6.27 10.24
C ASN A 124 18.65 -5.56 10.48
N VAL A 125 18.42 -4.45 9.78
CA VAL A 125 17.20 -3.62 9.91
C VAL A 125 16.17 -3.87 8.82
N ASN A 126 16.46 -4.79 7.89
CA ASN A 126 15.61 -5.03 6.72
C ASN A 126 14.28 -5.71 7.10
N LEU A 127 13.22 -5.32 6.39
CA LEU A 127 11.87 -5.88 6.56
C LEU A 127 11.29 -6.26 5.20
N GLY A 128 11.28 -7.55 4.90
CA GLY A 128 10.72 -8.10 3.67
C GLY A 128 9.28 -8.57 3.88
N LEU A 129 8.35 -7.65 4.14
CA LEU A 129 6.98 -8.00 4.53
C LEU A 129 6.24 -8.84 3.48
N ILE A 130 6.52 -8.64 2.19
CA ILE A 130 5.96 -9.43 1.10
C ILE A 130 6.26 -10.94 1.26
N PHE A 131 7.48 -11.28 1.66
CA PHE A 131 7.98 -12.64 1.86
C PHE A 131 7.93 -13.09 3.32
N ALA A 132 7.36 -12.26 4.21
CA ALA A 132 7.39 -12.45 5.66
C ALA A 132 8.81 -12.65 6.22
N GLN A 133 9.78 -11.93 5.67
CA GLN A 133 11.16 -11.93 6.12
C GLN A 133 11.33 -10.84 7.18
N ILE A 134 11.57 -11.26 8.41
CA ILE A 134 11.69 -10.37 9.57
C ILE A 134 12.91 -10.82 10.37
N HIS A 135 13.78 -9.88 10.73
CA HIS A 135 14.90 -10.19 11.63
C HIS A 135 14.41 -10.35 13.07
N HIS A 136 15.01 -11.29 13.79
CA HIS A 136 14.71 -11.58 15.19
C HIS A 136 15.40 -10.57 16.12
N ASN A 137 15.07 -9.30 15.96
CA ASN A 137 15.61 -8.21 16.76
C ASN A 137 14.55 -7.13 17.01
N ILE A 138 14.94 -6.03 17.63
CA ILE A 138 14.03 -4.92 17.96
C ILE A 138 13.67 -4.06 16.74
N SER A 139 14.41 -4.19 15.64
CA SER A 139 14.27 -3.32 14.46
C SER A 139 12.85 -3.24 13.90
N PRO A 140 12.04 -4.33 13.83
CA PRO A 140 10.66 -4.27 13.35
C PRO A 140 9.78 -3.33 14.16
N PHE A 141 10.09 -3.12 15.44
CA PHE A 141 9.27 -2.30 16.31
C PHE A 141 9.62 -0.82 16.28
N ILE A 142 10.77 -0.42 15.74
CA ILE A 142 11.25 0.98 15.81
C ILE A 142 11.51 1.58 14.43
N ILE A 143 12.14 0.81 13.54
CA ILE A 143 12.58 1.29 12.23
C ILE A 143 11.38 1.76 11.36
N PRO A 144 10.24 1.05 11.29
CA PRO A 144 9.10 1.54 10.53
C PRO A 144 8.60 2.91 10.98
N PHE A 145 8.51 3.16 12.29
CA PHE A 145 7.98 4.43 12.83
C PHE A 145 8.95 5.60 12.61
N THR A 146 10.24 5.39 12.86
CA THR A 146 11.27 6.41 12.58
C THR A 146 11.33 6.73 11.08
N SER A 147 11.18 5.72 10.22
CA SER A 147 11.13 5.90 8.76
C SER A 147 9.88 6.65 8.29
N ILE A 148 8.71 6.35 8.86
CA ILE A 148 7.47 7.10 8.57
C ILE A 148 7.65 8.58 8.94
N TYR A 149 8.18 8.86 10.13
CA TYR A 149 8.45 10.25 10.53
C TYR A 149 9.40 10.94 9.56
N PHE A 150 10.50 10.28 9.19
CA PHE A 150 11.49 10.81 8.25
C PHE A 150 10.85 11.16 6.90
N ILE A 151 10.10 10.24 6.30
CA ILE A 151 9.45 10.46 5.00
C ILE A 151 8.43 11.58 5.09
N LEU A 152 7.64 11.66 6.16
CA LEU A 152 6.67 12.73 6.35
C LEU A 152 7.33 14.10 6.54
N PHE A 153 8.45 14.15 7.27
CA PHE A 153 9.23 15.38 7.46
C PHE A 153 9.79 15.88 6.12
N VAL A 154 10.45 15.01 5.36
CA VAL A 154 10.98 15.34 4.03
C VAL A 154 9.85 15.75 3.08
N SER A 155 8.72 15.03 3.10
CA SER A 155 7.55 15.37 2.28
C SER A 155 7.00 16.75 2.59
N LYS A 156 6.99 17.17 3.87
CA LYS A 156 6.58 18.52 4.28
C LYS A 156 7.52 19.61 3.80
N LEU A 157 8.82 19.35 3.76
CA LEU A 157 9.82 20.28 3.21
C LEU A 157 9.67 20.45 1.70
N ILE A 158 9.33 19.36 1.00
CA ILE A 158 9.20 19.36 -0.47
C ILE A 158 7.82 19.89 -0.91
N ALA A 159 6.77 19.65 -0.13
CA ALA A 159 5.39 20.04 -0.46
C ALA A 159 5.22 21.48 -1.00
N PRO A 160 5.78 22.54 -0.37
CA PRO A 160 5.64 23.91 -0.89
C PRO A 160 6.35 24.15 -2.23
N LEU A 161 7.28 23.29 -2.63
CA LEU A 161 7.99 23.39 -3.91
C LEU A 161 7.19 22.76 -5.07
N ILE A 162 6.19 21.94 -4.76
CA ILE A 162 5.38 21.24 -5.76
C ILE A 162 4.21 22.14 -6.17
N LYS A 163 4.19 22.55 -7.44
CA LYS A 163 3.06 23.29 -8.01
C LYS A 163 1.87 22.37 -8.27
N GLU A 164 0.66 22.85 -8.00
CA GLU A 164 -0.56 22.15 -8.40
C GLU A 164 -0.60 21.94 -9.92
N GLY A 165 -1.09 20.77 -10.34
CA GLY A 165 -1.15 20.36 -11.74
C GLY A 165 0.18 19.89 -12.34
N SER A 166 1.31 20.07 -11.64
CA SER A 166 2.60 19.56 -12.08
C SER A 166 2.62 18.03 -12.16
N LEU A 167 3.57 17.48 -12.92
CA LEU A 167 3.75 16.03 -13.01
C LEU A 167 4.01 15.38 -11.65
N ALA A 168 4.77 16.03 -10.76
CA ALA A 168 5.01 15.55 -9.40
C ALA A 168 3.72 15.46 -8.57
N ASP A 169 2.87 16.48 -8.67
CA ASP A 169 1.56 16.52 -8.01
C ASP A 169 0.61 15.42 -8.55
N LYS A 170 0.59 15.22 -9.87
CA LYS A 170 -0.16 14.15 -10.52
C LYS A 170 0.32 12.75 -10.10
N ILE A 171 1.64 12.55 -10.01
CA ILE A 171 2.21 11.29 -9.49
C ILE A 171 1.75 11.07 -8.05
N GLY A 172 1.86 12.09 -7.19
CA GLY A 172 1.44 12.05 -5.79
C GLY A 172 -0.01 11.58 -5.62
N ARG A 173 -0.93 12.16 -6.40
CA ARG A 173 -2.36 11.78 -6.41
C ARG A 173 -2.64 10.36 -6.93
N ASN A 174 -1.78 9.83 -7.79
CA ASN A 174 -1.96 8.52 -8.44
C ASN A 174 -1.05 7.42 -7.87
N THR A 175 -0.38 7.66 -6.74
CA THR A 175 0.59 6.72 -6.13
C THR A 175 0.05 5.31 -5.96
N LEU A 176 -1.20 5.14 -5.49
CA LEU A 176 -1.83 3.82 -5.34
C LEU A 176 -2.00 3.11 -6.70
N HIS A 177 -2.48 3.84 -7.71
CA HIS A 177 -2.67 3.30 -9.06
C HIS A 177 -1.34 2.92 -9.71
N ILE A 178 -0.31 3.76 -9.53
CA ILE A 178 1.05 3.49 -9.99
C ILE A 178 1.59 2.23 -9.29
N MET A 179 1.47 2.15 -7.97
CA MET A 179 1.91 0.99 -7.19
C MET A 179 1.19 -0.28 -7.65
N ALA A 180 -0.11 -0.23 -7.89
CA ALA A 180 -0.90 -1.39 -8.31
C ALA A 180 -0.54 -1.90 -9.72
N ASN A 181 -0.30 -0.99 -10.66
CA ASN A 181 -0.27 -1.30 -12.10
C ASN A 181 1.11 -1.20 -12.75
N HIS A 182 2.15 -0.69 -12.08
CA HIS A 182 3.46 -0.47 -12.71
C HIS A 182 4.06 -1.74 -13.34
N LYS A 183 3.89 -2.93 -12.74
CA LYS A 183 4.39 -4.19 -13.34
C LYS A 183 3.70 -4.52 -14.66
N PHE A 184 2.40 -4.28 -14.75
CA PHE A 184 1.65 -4.46 -16.00
C PHE A 184 2.13 -3.47 -17.08
N VAL A 185 2.34 -2.21 -16.72
CA VAL A 185 2.85 -1.20 -17.67
C VAL A 185 4.28 -1.50 -18.11
N ILE A 186 5.15 -1.96 -17.22
CA ILE A 186 6.51 -2.42 -17.55
C ILE A 186 6.47 -3.54 -18.58
N PHE A 187 5.56 -4.50 -18.42
CA PHE A 187 5.35 -5.57 -19.39
C PHE A 187 4.96 -5.02 -20.77
N LEU A 188 4.06 -4.05 -20.86
CA LEU A 188 3.71 -3.40 -22.14
C LEU A 188 4.91 -2.69 -22.78
N ILE A 189 5.70 -1.95 -21.98
CA ILE A 189 6.93 -1.29 -22.45
C ILE A 189 7.91 -2.34 -23.00
N GLN A 190 8.03 -3.48 -22.32
CA GLN A 190 8.90 -4.56 -22.76
C GLN A 190 8.48 -5.13 -24.10
N LEU A 191 7.19 -5.33 -24.36
CA LEU A 191 6.70 -5.77 -25.67
C LEU A 191 7.12 -4.83 -26.80
N VAL A 192 7.04 -3.51 -26.56
CA VAL A 192 7.49 -2.49 -27.52
C VAL A 192 9.00 -2.57 -27.75
N ILE A 193 9.80 -2.72 -26.70
CA ILE A 193 11.26 -2.88 -26.81
C ILE A 193 11.63 -4.15 -27.59
N PHE A 194 10.94 -5.27 -27.35
CA PHE A 194 11.18 -6.53 -28.09
C PHE A 194 10.90 -6.38 -29.58
N TYR A 195 9.80 -5.68 -29.91
CA TYR A 195 9.46 -5.36 -31.29
C TYR A 195 10.54 -4.52 -31.96
N ILE A 196 11.04 -3.47 -31.28
CA ILE A 196 12.10 -2.59 -31.79
C ILE A 196 13.43 -3.35 -31.94
N ASP A 197 13.79 -4.21 -30.99
CA ASP A 197 15.02 -5.02 -31.03
C ASP A 197 14.91 -6.23 -31.98
N GLY A 198 13.77 -6.41 -32.67
CA GLY A 198 13.54 -7.47 -33.67
C GLY A 198 13.55 -8.89 -33.09
N LYS A 199 13.20 -9.06 -31.81
CA LYS A 199 13.23 -10.36 -31.14
C LYS A 199 11.86 -11.04 -31.19
N PRO A 200 11.82 -12.37 -31.43
CA PRO A 200 10.55 -13.10 -31.41
C PRO A 200 9.96 -13.12 -29.99
N PHE A 201 8.65 -12.95 -29.89
CA PHE A 201 7.93 -12.94 -28.60
C PHE A 201 8.02 -14.28 -27.85
N SER A 202 8.44 -15.37 -28.50
CA SER A 202 8.72 -16.66 -27.85
C SER A 202 9.91 -16.60 -26.88
N GLN A 203 10.77 -15.59 -26.99
CA GLN A 203 11.89 -15.34 -26.08
C GLN A 203 11.51 -14.41 -24.92
N LEU A 204 10.22 -14.08 -24.77
CA LEU A 204 9.78 -13.24 -23.66
C LEU A 204 10.03 -14.01 -22.34
N PRO A 205 10.71 -13.38 -21.37
CA PRO A 205 11.07 -14.05 -20.14
C PRO A 205 9.84 -14.59 -19.40
N HIS A 206 9.92 -15.87 -19.03
CA HIS A 206 8.78 -16.63 -18.51
C HIS A 206 8.48 -16.37 -17.02
N GLU A 207 9.42 -15.74 -16.29
CA GLU A 207 9.37 -15.56 -14.83
C GLU A 207 9.38 -14.10 -14.37
N LEU A 208 8.80 -13.89 -13.18
CA LEU A 208 8.59 -12.60 -12.49
C LEU A 208 9.90 -11.83 -12.22
N THR A 209 11.00 -12.55 -12.08
CA THR A 209 12.37 -12.05 -11.85
C THR A 209 13.06 -11.58 -13.12
N ASN A 210 12.67 -12.10 -14.28
CA ASN A 210 13.26 -11.79 -15.58
C ASN A 210 12.41 -10.83 -16.42
N LEU A 211 11.38 -10.22 -15.83
CA LEU A 211 10.47 -9.24 -16.47
C LEU A 211 11.15 -8.00 -17.08
N TYR A 212 12.47 -7.91 -16.99
CA TYR A 212 13.25 -6.81 -17.52
C TYR A 212 14.25 -7.30 -18.55
N TYR A 213 13.90 -7.11 -19.82
CA TYR A 213 14.83 -7.36 -20.90
C TYR A 213 15.92 -6.29 -20.94
N LYS A 214 17.18 -6.73 -20.94
CA LYS A 214 18.37 -5.86 -20.85
C LYS A 214 18.19 -4.75 -19.80
N LEU A 215 17.89 -5.14 -18.56
CA LEU A 215 17.65 -4.20 -17.45
C LEU A 215 18.71 -3.09 -17.39
N TYR A 216 20.00 -3.43 -17.51
CA TYR A 216 21.09 -2.45 -17.47
C TYR A 216 20.99 -1.35 -18.53
N LYS A 217 20.45 -1.67 -19.72
CA LYS A 217 20.27 -0.70 -20.82
C LYS A 217 19.02 0.15 -20.64
N TYR A 218 17.90 -0.48 -20.25
CA TYR A 218 16.58 0.17 -20.26
C TYR A 218 16.04 0.53 -18.87
N LYS A 219 16.84 0.42 -17.79
CA LYS A 219 16.40 0.65 -16.39
C LYS A 219 15.63 1.96 -16.20
N PHE A 220 16.22 3.08 -16.63
CA PHE A 220 15.61 4.40 -16.47
C PHE A 220 14.33 4.53 -17.28
N LEU A 221 14.29 3.94 -18.49
CA LEU A 221 13.10 3.90 -19.32
C LEU A 221 11.98 3.14 -18.61
N TYR A 222 12.24 1.93 -18.12
CA TYR A 222 11.25 1.14 -17.39
C TYR A 222 10.73 1.88 -16.15
N THR A 223 11.60 2.48 -15.35
CA THR A 223 11.18 3.17 -14.12
C THR A 223 10.42 4.46 -14.41
N PHE A 224 10.96 5.37 -15.22
CA PHE A 224 10.34 6.66 -15.47
C PHE A 224 9.07 6.54 -16.31
N LEU A 225 9.13 5.78 -17.41
CA LEU A 225 7.99 5.67 -18.32
C LEU A 225 6.82 4.93 -17.68
N SER A 226 7.08 3.91 -16.86
CA SER A 226 5.99 3.21 -16.15
C SER A 226 5.26 4.14 -15.17
N ILE A 227 5.98 4.98 -14.43
CA ILE A 227 5.38 5.97 -13.53
C ILE A 227 4.53 6.97 -14.32
N VAL A 228 5.07 7.52 -15.41
CA VAL A 228 4.37 8.51 -16.24
C VAL A 228 3.11 7.91 -16.87
N ILE A 229 3.21 6.75 -17.52
CA ILE A 229 2.07 6.07 -18.15
C ILE A 229 1.01 5.73 -17.10
N CYS A 230 1.40 5.13 -15.96
CA CYS A 230 0.46 4.83 -14.88
C CYS A 230 -0.26 6.07 -14.33
N THR A 231 0.44 7.22 -14.28
CA THR A 231 -0.12 8.48 -13.80
C THR A 231 -1.23 8.98 -14.72
N TYR A 232 -0.95 9.05 -16.02
CA TYR A 232 -1.93 9.53 -16.99
C TYR A 232 -3.09 8.56 -17.22
N ILE A 233 -2.85 7.25 -17.16
CA ILE A 233 -3.93 6.25 -17.15
C ILE A 233 -4.83 6.47 -15.93
N GLY A 234 -4.25 6.67 -14.74
CA GLY A 234 -5.02 6.94 -13.51
C GLY A 234 -5.87 8.21 -13.61
N GLU A 235 -5.30 9.29 -14.14
CA GLU A 235 -6.01 10.56 -14.36
C GLU A 235 -7.14 10.43 -15.39
N ALA A 236 -6.92 9.69 -16.48
CA ALA A 236 -7.93 9.39 -17.47
C ALA A 236 -9.08 8.55 -16.90
N LEU A 237 -8.78 7.51 -16.11
CA LEU A 237 -9.78 6.69 -15.42
C LEU A 237 -10.61 7.50 -14.41
N HIS A 238 -9.98 8.40 -13.67
CA HIS A 238 -10.68 9.29 -12.75
C HIS A 238 -11.64 10.24 -13.49
N THR A 239 -11.16 10.88 -14.56
CA THR A 239 -11.96 11.82 -15.37
C THR A 239 -13.15 11.12 -16.05
N THR A 240 -12.91 9.96 -16.65
CA THR A 240 -13.97 9.15 -17.26
C THR A 240 -14.98 8.65 -16.23
N GLY A 241 -14.53 8.22 -15.05
CA GLY A 241 -15.41 7.83 -13.94
C GLY A 241 -16.31 8.98 -13.48
N GLN A 242 -15.77 10.19 -13.34
CA GLN A 242 -16.57 11.38 -13.01
C GLN A 242 -17.59 11.73 -14.10
N TYR A 243 -17.20 11.64 -15.37
CA TYR A 243 -18.08 11.86 -16.51
C TYR A 243 -19.23 10.84 -16.57
N ILE A 244 -18.95 9.57 -16.32
CA ILE A 244 -19.97 8.52 -16.25
C ILE A 244 -20.94 8.84 -15.09
N LYS A 245 -20.41 9.14 -13.90
CA LYS A 245 -21.23 9.45 -12.71
C LYS A 245 -22.13 10.67 -12.94
N SER A 246 -21.64 11.73 -13.58
CA SER A 246 -22.45 12.92 -13.89
C SER A 246 -23.56 12.61 -14.88
N ARG A 247 -23.31 11.76 -15.89
CA ARG A 247 -24.31 11.29 -16.85
C ARG A 247 -25.40 10.44 -16.20
N PHE A 248 -25.04 9.57 -15.25
CA PHE A 248 -26.02 8.77 -14.50
C PHE A 248 -26.84 9.59 -13.50
N ASN A 249 -26.23 10.55 -12.79
CA ASN A 249 -26.97 11.47 -11.91
C ASN A 249 -27.94 12.38 -12.68
N LYS A 250 -27.57 12.82 -13.89
CA LYS A 250 -28.47 13.60 -14.76
C LYS A 250 -29.67 12.78 -15.26
N LYS A 251 -29.54 11.46 -15.37
CA LYS A 251 -30.63 10.56 -15.78
C LYS A 251 -31.62 10.26 -14.63
N SER A 252 -31.17 10.33 -13.38
CA SER A 252 -32.02 10.14 -12.19
C SER A 252 -32.94 11.33 -11.91
N THR A 253 -32.51 12.56 -12.21
CA THR A 253 -33.32 13.76 -12.02
C THR A 253 -34.44 13.87 -13.07
N VAL A 254 -34.17 13.48 -14.33
CA VAL A 254 -35.18 13.52 -15.40
C VAL A 254 -36.32 12.52 -15.18
N LYS A 255 -36.10 11.40 -14.47
CA LYS A 255 -37.19 10.45 -14.15
C LYS A 255 -38.08 10.88 -12.97
N LEU A 256 -37.59 11.74 -12.08
CA LEU A 256 -38.39 12.25 -10.95
C LEU A 256 -39.34 13.38 -11.36
N PHE A 257 -38.99 14.16 -12.39
CA PHE A 257 -39.82 15.24 -12.92
C PHE A 257 -40.77 14.82 -14.06
N ALA A 258 -40.64 13.61 -14.59
CA ALA A 258 -41.53 13.11 -15.65
C ALA A 258 -42.73 12.31 -15.12
N GLN A 259 -42.87 12.14 -13.81
CA GLN A 259 -43.91 11.32 -13.19
C GLN A 259 -44.85 12.12 -12.27
N SER A 260 -44.67 13.43 -12.13
CA SER A 260 -45.51 14.28 -11.26
C SER A 260 -46.66 15.00 -11.96
N ASP A 261 -46.71 15.01 -13.30
CA ASP A 261 -47.57 15.94 -14.03
C ASP A 261 -48.92 15.32 -14.49
N ASP A 262 -49.14 14.03 -14.21
CA ASP A 262 -50.32 13.27 -14.67
C ASP A 262 -51.22 12.74 -13.53
N VAL A 263 -51.51 13.56 -12.51
CA VAL A 263 -52.64 13.27 -11.61
C VAL A 263 -53.52 14.51 -11.47
N GLN A 264 -54.63 14.47 -12.19
CA GLN A 264 -55.75 15.41 -12.11
C GLN A 264 -56.20 15.60 -10.66
N ALA A 265 -56.26 16.85 -10.20
CA ALA A 265 -56.83 17.21 -8.91
C ALA A 265 -58.33 16.90 -8.88
N LEU A 266 -58.74 15.97 -8.01
CA LEU A 266 -60.14 15.73 -7.68
C LEU A 266 -60.71 16.97 -6.94
N PRO A 267 -61.94 17.42 -7.27
CA PRO A 267 -62.55 18.55 -6.60
C PRO A 267 -62.99 18.16 -5.19
N LEU A 268 -62.56 18.95 -4.21
CA LEU A 268 -63.03 18.87 -2.84
C LEU A 268 -64.51 19.27 -2.77
N LYS A 269 -65.36 18.34 -2.30
CA LYS A 269 -66.64 18.61 -1.65
C LYS A 269 -66.65 17.85 -0.33
#